data_AF-A0A2W4LMM8-F1
#
_entry.id   AF-A0A2W4LMM8-F1
#
_cell.length_a   1.000
_cell.length_b   1.000
_cell.length_c   1.000
_cell.angle_alpha   90.00
_cell.angle_beta   90.00
_cell.angle_gamma   90.00
#
_symmetry.space_group_name_H-M   'P 1'
#
loop_
_entity.id
_entity.type
_entity.pdbx_description
1 polymer ?
#
loop_
_entity_poly.entity_id
_entity_poly.type
_entity_poly.pdbx_seq_one_letter_code
_entity_poly.pdbx_strand_id
1 'polypeptide(L)'
;MRARSRLTYAGVAFSLFLAVLVAVFARPSAGQESAGDLVPDQQVLTPEKSLVIAADGTPEYLSPPTEAPRPFSHMLIRREAAVPPGAALTLFVRASIDGTDWSRWEEIIPNDDLYDEADGPDVLWSQVVDVGAVARFWQVRGMLTAAPDGSLPVIRRIEVNTLDATRGPANPAPDMPLAPAEKAAGKPAVVSRTAWGSPDGQGSRRAPAYRRVTHLVVHHTAEANPLYPGQVNWAARVRAIWSYHAITRGWGDIGYNYLIDPFGTIYEGRAGGDDAVAFHDTANYGSMGVAMLGTFQSVAPPEATLDSLVRLLAWKASQRGIDPLGSSVYYGCTISSYCKPFNAGGVVPNIAGHRQVTPGHTTCPGDATMARMAEIRNRVKQLVDGGVPDERPDNGDLEIDELERSFSRSPANWYSAACGVGGHTYYTFGTDNPAQSTNSATWRPNIPERARYRVFVHVPTGCGVGQPTANAVYRVHSADGDAQRAVNQGSASGWVDIGAYTFDAGTSGAVELYDITGEPLSAGRVLFFDAVKWVREDSEASVALVDVQYDKLTLAAGELLKVSFTLENTGRSTLYGQEPQVEFGPPENGYVTAQTEGFAGTPSGPAPCSPKDT
;
A
#
# COMPACT_ATOMS: atom_id res chain seq x y z
N MET A 1 -5.17 -54.35 -85.61
CA MET A 1 -6.34 -54.91 -84.88
C MET A 1 -6.60 -54.09 -83.62
N ARG A 2 -7.80 -54.20 -83.01
CA ARG A 2 -8.14 -53.67 -81.66
C ARG A 2 -7.23 -54.34 -80.59
N ALA A 3 -7.02 -53.86 -79.36
CA ALA A 3 -7.65 -52.80 -78.55
C ALA A 3 -6.62 -52.17 -77.56
N ARG A 4 -6.79 -50.92 -77.08
CA ARG A 4 -7.17 -50.52 -75.68
C ARG A 4 -6.62 -51.46 -74.57
N SER A 5 -6.04 -51.02 -73.45
CA SER A 5 -5.77 -49.70 -72.82
C SER A 5 -4.78 -49.92 -71.62
N ARG A 6 -4.27 -48.98 -70.80
CA ARG A 6 -4.78 -47.68 -70.27
C ARG A 6 -3.65 -46.63 -70.08
N LEU A 7 -4.06 -45.52 -69.44
CA LEU A 7 -3.43 -44.24 -69.08
C LEU A 7 -2.06 -44.20 -68.37
N THR A 8 -1.39 -43.10 -68.65
CA THR A 8 -0.30 -42.40 -67.94
C THR A 8 -0.60 -41.96 -66.51
N TYR A 9 0.44 -41.89 -65.68
CA TYR A 9 0.64 -40.83 -64.68
C TYR A 9 2.08 -40.32 -64.78
N ALA A 10 2.26 -38.99 -64.87
CA ALA A 10 3.58 -38.35 -65.00
C ALA A 10 4.09 -37.91 -63.61
N GLY A 11 5.39 -38.10 -63.36
CA GLY A 11 6.02 -37.69 -62.10
C GLY A 11 6.31 -36.20 -62.04
N VAL A 12 6.23 -35.62 -60.84
CA VAL A 12 6.70 -34.27 -60.50
C VAL A 12 7.59 -34.37 -59.26
N ALA A 13 8.63 -33.54 -59.21
CA ALA A 13 9.75 -33.68 -58.29
C ALA A 13 9.42 -33.41 -56.82
N PHE A 14 10.16 -34.08 -55.92
CA PHE A 14 10.20 -33.79 -54.49
C PHE A 14 10.90 -32.44 -54.24
N SER A 15 10.25 -31.55 -53.50
CA SER A 15 10.87 -30.37 -52.88
C SER A 15 10.76 -30.50 -51.36
N LEU A 16 11.88 -30.68 -50.66
CA LEU A 16 11.93 -30.62 -49.20
C LEU A 16 11.77 -29.16 -48.76
N PHE A 17 10.69 -28.87 -48.02
CA PHE A 17 10.59 -27.63 -47.24
C PHE A 17 11.15 -27.89 -45.83
N LEU A 18 12.38 -27.46 -45.58
CA LEU A 18 12.97 -27.49 -44.25
C LEU A 18 12.48 -26.27 -43.47
N ALA A 19 11.43 -26.43 -42.67
CA ALA A 19 10.98 -25.40 -41.74
C ALA A 19 11.98 -25.29 -40.58
N VAL A 20 12.88 -24.30 -40.64
CA VAL A 20 13.76 -23.96 -39.52
C VAL A 20 12.92 -23.28 -38.46
N LEU A 21 12.56 -24.03 -37.41
CA LEU A 21 11.87 -23.49 -36.24
C LEU A 21 12.88 -22.68 -35.41
N VAL A 22 13.03 -21.39 -35.71
CA VAL A 22 13.79 -20.47 -34.85
C VAL A 22 12.96 -20.23 -33.59
N ALA A 23 13.19 -21.05 -32.57
CA ALA A 23 12.79 -20.72 -31.22
C ALA A 23 13.55 -19.46 -30.79
N VAL A 24 12.89 -18.30 -30.91
CA VAL A 24 13.36 -17.06 -30.31
C VAL A 24 13.21 -17.23 -28.80
N PHE A 25 14.24 -17.78 -28.16
CA PHE A 25 14.41 -17.67 -26.73
C PHE A 25 14.58 -16.18 -26.42
N ALA A 26 13.48 -15.53 -26.01
CA ALA A 26 13.54 -14.20 -25.43
C ALA A 26 14.54 -14.26 -24.28
N ARG A 27 15.59 -13.43 -24.35
CA ARG A 27 16.50 -13.30 -23.22
C ARG A 27 15.70 -12.77 -22.03
N PRO A 28 15.87 -13.33 -20.83
CA PRO A 28 15.22 -12.80 -19.63
C PRO A 28 15.58 -11.32 -19.46
N SER A 29 14.66 -10.54 -18.89
CA SER A 29 14.97 -9.13 -18.57
C SER A 29 16.03 -9.08 -17.46
N ALA A 30 16.75 -7.96 -17.33
CA ALA A 30 17.66 -7.76 -16.19
C ALA A 30 16.92 -7.87 -14.83
N GLY A 31 15.63 -7.54 -14.80
CA GLY A 31 14.78 -7.74 -13.61
C GLY A 31 14.42 -9.20 -13.35
N GLN A 32 14.29 -10.02 -14.39
CA GLN A 32 14.05 -11.46 -14.28
C GLN A 32 15.33 -12.21 -13.88
N GLU A 33 16.49 -11.87 -14.44
CA GLU A 33 17.78 -12.47 -14.05
C GLU A 33 18.15 -12.17 -12.59
N SER A 34 17.83 -10.97 -12.09
CA SER A 34 18.10 -10.58 -10.70
C SER A 34 17.14 -11.21 -9.68
N ALA A 35 15.93 -11.61 -10.08
CA ALA A 35 14.95 -12.23 -9.18
C ALA A 35 15.20 -13.72 -8.89
N GLY A 36 15.88 -14.43 -9.79
CA GLY A 36 16.05 -15.88 -9.70
C GLY A 36 14.77 -16.66 -10.09
N ASP A 37 14.68 -17.91 -9.65
CA ASP A 37 13.54 -18.80 -9.99
C ASP A 37 12.28 -18.56 -9.12
N LEU A 38 12.46 -17.88 -7.98
CA LEU A 38 11.52 -17.74 -6.87
C LEU A 38 10.80 -19.07 -6.52
N VAL A 39 11.48 -20.20 -6.58
CA VAL A 39 10.91 -21.48 -6.13
C VAL A 39 11.06 -21.58 -4.61
N PRO A 40 9.99 -21.80 -3.83
CA PRO A 40 10.07 -21.89 -2.37
C PRO A 40 10.55 -23.28 -1.92
N ASP A 41 11.30 -23.33 -0.81
CA ASP A 41 11.69 -24.58 -0.14
C ASP A 41 10.59 -25.01 0.85
N GLN A 42 10.06 -26.23 0.70
CA GLN A 42 9.08 -26.79 1.63
C GLN A 42 9.74 -27.75 2.64
N GLN A 43 9.42 -27.57 3.91
CA GLN A 43 9.70 -28.52 4.98
C GLN A 43 8.38 -28.94 5.67
N VAL A 44 8.23 -30.23 6.00
CA VAL A 44 6.98 -30.78 6.56
C VAL A 44 7.23 -31.32 7.96
N LEU A 45 6.37 -30.91 8.90
CA LEU A 45 6.30 -31.39 10.27
C LEU A 45 5.06 -32.27 10.44
N THR A 46 5.20 -33.36 11.20
CA THR A 46 4.11 -34.27 11.62
C THR A 46 4.03 -34.27 13.16
N PRO A 47 3.23 -33.38 13.77
CA PRO A 47 3.30 -33.05 15.21
C PRO A 47 2.87 -34.12 16.23
N GLU A 48 2.62 -35.37 15.84
CA GLU A 48 1.87 -36.41 16.58
C GLU A 48 2.39 -36.75 18.00
N LYS A 49 3.55 -36.24 18.43
CA LYS A 49 4.18 -36.56 19.73
C LYS A 49 4.79 -35.35 20.47
N SER A 50 4.46 -34.13 20.05
CA SER A 50 5.18 -32.91 20.48
C SER A 50 4.32 -31.91 21.27
N LEU A 51 3.29 -32.39 21.97
CA LEU A 51 2.54 -31.58 22.93
C LEU A 51 3.36 -31.42 24.21
N VAL A 52 3.70 -30.18 24.53
CA VAL A 52 4.28 -29.74 25.79
C VAL A 52 3.22 -29.00 26.60
N ILE A 53 3.41 -28.91 27.92
CA ILE A 53 2.65 -28.00 28.77
C ILE A 53 3.50 -26.76 28.96
N ALA A 54 2.98 -25.60 28.59
CA ALA A 54 3.64 -24.31 28.79
C ALA A 54 3.76 -23.97 30.27
N ALA A 55 4.58 -22.97 30.61
CA ALA A 55 4.85 -22.58 32.00
C ALA A 55 3.61 -22.08 32.77
N ASP A 56 2.55 -21.67 32.05
CA ASP A 56 1.25 -21.26 32.59
C ASP A 56 0.23 -22.42 32.71
N GLY A 57 0.63 -23.64 32.33
CA GLY A 57 -0.24 -24.82 32.33
C GLY A 57 -1.02 -25.05 31.04
N THR A 58 -0.91 -24.18 30.03
CA THR A 58 -1.63 -24.37 28.75
C THR A 58 -0.98 -25.46 27.87
N PRO A 59 -1.77 -26.31 27.18
CA PRO A 59 -1.23 -27.23 26.18
C PRO A 59 -0.70 -26.47 24.96
N GLU A 60 0.54 -26.74 24.61
CA GLU A 60 1.27 -26.07 23.53
C GLU A 60 1.93 -27.09 22.59
N TYR A 61 1.94 -26.78 21.30
CA TYR A 61 2.88 -27.39 20.36
C TYR A 61 4.06 -26.44 20.12
N LEU A 62 5.29 -26.92 20.24
CA LEU A 62 6.48 -26.17 19.86
C LEU A 62 7.40 -27.02 18.99
N SER A 63 7.73 -26.53 17.79
CA SER A 63 8.71 -27.18 16.92
C SER A 63 10.14 -26.95 17.44
N PRO A 64 11.09 -27.89 17.22
CA PRO A 64 12.50 -27.57 17.37
C PRO A 64 12.90 -26.42 16.42
N PRO A 65 13.96 -25.65 16.75
CA PRO A 65 14.68 -24.83 15.79
C PRO A 65 15.00 -25.63 14.53
N THR A 66 14.51 -25.18 13.39
CA THR A 66 14.67 -25.89 12.11
C THR A 66 15.40 -24.99 11.13
N GLU A 67 16.53 -25.45 10.59
CA GLU A 67 17.26 -24.77 9.54
C GLU A 67 16.56 -24.93 8.19
N ALA A 68 16.38 -23.83 7.46
CA ALA A 68 15.87 -23.82 6.10
C ALA A 68 16.99 -24.17 5.09
N PRO A 69 16.68 -24.88 3.99
CA PRO A 69 17.70 -25.26 3.01
C PRO A 69 18.44 -24.04 2.44
N ARG A 70 17.68 -23.03 1.97
CA ARG A 70 18.20 -21.72 1.57
C ARG A 70 17.82 -20.64 2.60
N PRO A 71 18.55 -19.52 2.65
CA PRO A 71 18.11 -18.37 3.42
C PRO A 71 16.80 -17.82 2.84
N PHE A 72 15.96 -17.22 3.68
CA PHE A 72 14.62 -16.77 3.30
C PHE A 72 14.27 -15.41 3.92
N SER A 73 13.32 -14.72 3.30
CA SER A 73 12.76 -13.44 3.76
C SER A 73 11.25 -13.47 3.97
N HIS A 74 10.58 -14.50 3.44
CA HIS A 74 9.14 -14.70 3.53
C HIS A 74 8.84 -16.17 3.86
N MET A 75 7.70 -16.42 4.49
CA MET A 75 7.18 -17.76 4.79
C MET A 75 5.69 -17.87 4.39
N LEU A 76 5.26 -19.06 4.01
CA LEU A 76 3.84 -19.44 3.92
C LEU A 76 3.62 -20.75 4.66
N ILE A 77 2.65 -20.77 5.58
CA ILE A 77 2.33 -21.93 6.39
C ILE A 77 1.04 -22.57 5.89
N ARG A 78 1.10 -23.88 5.59
CA ARG A 78 -0.08 -24.73 5.46
C ARG A 78 -0.21 -25.58 6.73
N ARG A 79 -1.37 -25.57 7.36
CA ARG A 79 -1.67 -26.38 8.55
C ARG A 79 -2.82 -27.32 8.21
N GLU A 80 -2.69 -28.59 8.59
CA GLU A 80 -3.80 -29.54 8.65
C GLU A 80 -4.00 -30.01 10.09
N ALA A 81 -5.21 -29.83 10.63
CA ALA A 81 -5.52 -30.20 12.00
C ALA A 81 -7.03 -30.38 12.24
N ALA A 82 -7.38 -31.38 13.04
CA ALA A 82 -8.73 -31.45 13.61
C ALA A 82 -8.88 -30.38 14.71
N VAL A 83 -9.93 -29.57 14.66
CA VAL A 83 -10.34 -28.68 15.75
C VAL A 83 -11.74 -29.11 16.23
N PRO A 84 -11.86 -29.70 17.43
CA PRO A 84 -13.16 -30.02 18.00
C PRO A 84 -14.05 -28.77 18.15
N PRO A 85 -15.39 -28.87 18.00
CA PRO A 85 -16.29 -27.75 18.23
C PRO A 85 -16.11 -27.15 19.64
N GLY A 86 -15.81 -25.85 19.71
CA GLY A 86 -15.54 -25.15 20.97
C GLY A 86 -14.08 -25.20 21.44
N ALA A 87 -13.19 -25.92 20.76
CA ALA A 87 -11.74 -25.78 20.90
C ALA A 87 -11.21 -24.63 20.03
N ALA A 88 -9.98 -24.19 20.30
CA ALA A 88 -9.26 -23.24 19.45
C ALA A 88 -7.79 -23.63 19.29
N LEU A 89 -7.19 -23.30 18.14
CA LEU A 89 -5.74 -23.37 17.93
C LEU A 89 -5.27 -22.12 17.18
N THR A 90 -4.46 -21.31 17.85
CA THR A 90 -3.70 -20.22 17.25
C THR A 90 -2.26 -20.68 17.00
N LEU A 91 -1.76 -20.50 15.78
CA LEU A 91 -0.37 -20.79 15.44
C LEU A 91 0.44 -19.48 15.35
N PHE A 92 1.70 -19.57 15.75
CA PHE A 92 2.67 -18.49 15.68
C PHE A 92 3.95 -19.00 15.00
N VAL A 93 4.65 -18.11 14.31
CA VAL A 93 5.97 -18.38 13.75
C VAL A 93 6.99 -17.38 14.26
N ARG A 94 8.27 -17.77 14.22
CA ARG A 94 9.39 -16.87 14.39
C ARG A 94 10.57 -17.33 13.56
N ALA A 95 11.45 -16.40 13.23
CA ALA A 95 12.65 -16.65 12.44
C ALA A 95 13.91 -16.19 13.17
N SER A 96 15.06 -16.68 12.70
CA SER A 96 16.38 -16.34 13.22
C SER A 96 17.43 -16.48 12.12
N ILE A 97 18.50 -15.69 12.17
CA ILE A 97 19.63 -15.73 11.22
C ILE A 97 20.67 -16.77 11.68
N ASP A 98 20.81 -17.00 12.98
CA ASP A 98 21.88 -17.79 13.61
C ASP A 98 21.37 -19.01 14.41
N GLY A 99 20.07 -19.08 14.70
CA GLY A 99 19.42 -20.10 15.52
C GLY A 99 19.40 -19.78 17.01
N THR A 100 19.98 -18.65 17.43
CA THR A 100 20.10 -18.21 18.82
C THR A 100 19.34 -16.92 19.10
N ASP A 101 19.46 -15.91 18.23
CA ASP A 101 18.73 -14.66 18.33
C ASP A 101 17.47 -14.73 17.46
N TRP A 102 16.31 -14.72 18.12
CA TRP A 102 15.01 -14.96 17.50
C TRP A 102 14.18 -13.69 17.38
N SER A 103 13.44 -13.58 16.28
CA SER A 103 12.35 -12.59 16.17
C SER A 103 11.31 -12.80 17.27
N ARG A 104 10.49 -11.75 17.51
CA ARG A 104 9.22 -11.94 18.21
C ARG A 104 8.40 -13.04 17.53
N TRP A 105 7.53 -13.69 18.30
CA TRP A 105 6.48 -14.54 17.74
C TRP A 105 5.48 -13.67 16.97
N GLU A 106 5.22 -14.02 15.71
CA GLU A 106 4.15 -13.46 14.89
C GLU A 106 3.02 -14.48 14.77
N GLU A 107 1.78 -14.03 14.95
CA GLU A 107 0.59 -14.86 14.75
C GLU A 107 0.37 -15.12 13.26
N ILE A 108 0.07 -16.37 12.89
CA ILE A 108 -0.38 -16.65 11.53
C ILE A 108 -1.89 -16.38 11.45
N ILE A 109 -2.26 -15.48 10.56
CA ILE A 109 -3.64 -15.09 10.27
C ILE A 109 -4.11 -15.99 9.13
N PRO A 110 -5.31 -16.58 9.17
CA PRO A 110 -5.87 -17.30 8.03
C PRO A 110 -5.95 -16.38 6.81
N ASN A 111 -5.45 -16.82 5.66
CA ASN A 111 -5.69 -16.15 4.39
C ASN A 111 -6.82 -16.86 3.64
N ASP A 112 -8.03 -16.36 3.84
CA ASP A 112 -9.26 -16.89 3.23
C ASP A 112 -9.21 -16.88 1.69
N ASP A 113 -8.42 -15.99 1.08
CA ASP A 113 -8.28 -15.90 -0.38
C ASP A 113 -7.46 -17.07 -0.96
N LEU A 114 -6.70 -17.83 -0.13
CA LEU A 114 -5.96 -19.05 -0.53
C LEU A 114 -6.77 -20.36 -0.41
N TYR A 115 -8.00 -20.29 0.07
CA TYR A 115 -8.88 -21.45 0.27
C TYR A 115 -9.27 -22.14 -1.04
N ASP A 116 -9.32 -23.48 -1.03
CA ASP A 116 -9.90 -24.32 -2.08
C ASP A 116 -10.76 -25.40 -1.42
N GLU A 117 -11.92 -25.71 -2.00
CA GLU A 117 -12.81 -26.77 -1.51
C GLU A 117 -12.09 -28.14 -1.44
N ALA A 118 -11.13 -28.38 -2.34
CA ALA A 118 -10.33 -29.60 -2.39
C ALA A 118 -9.37 -29.78 -1.20
N ASP A 119 -9.07 -28.73 -0.43
CA ASP A 119 -8.26 -28.85 0.79
C ASP A 119 -9.04 -29.46 1.96
N GLY A 120 -10.36 -29.28 1.99
CA GLY A 120 -11.23 -29.69 3.09
C GLY A 120 -11.19 -28.75 4.33
N PRO A 121 -12.05 -28.98 5.32
CA PRO A 121 -12.28 -28.04 6.43
C PRO A 121 -11.19 -28.04 7.52
N ASP A 122 -10.32 -29.05 7.55
CA ASP A 122 -9.23 -29.17 8.53
C ASP A 122 -7.96 -28.40 8.11
N VAL A 123 -7.96 -27.78 6.92
CA VAL A 123 -6.79 -27.11 6.33
C VAL A 123 -6.90 -25.60 6.43
N LEU A 124 -5.80 -24.97 6.81
CA LEU A 124 -5.62 -23.52 6.86
C LEU A 124 -4.34 -23.14 6.11
N TRP A 125 -4.42 -22.07 5.32
CA TRP A 125 -3.27 -21.36 4.76
C TRP A 125 -3.10 -20.04 5.50
N SER A 126 -1.86 -19.66 5.82
CA SER A 126 -1.55 -18.36 6.43
C SER A 126 -1.58 -17.22 5.41
N GLN A 127 -1.54 -15.98 5.90
CA GLN A 127 -0.97 -14.86 5.17
C GLN A 127 0.48 -15.15 4.75
N VAL A 128 1.01 -14.42 3.78
CA VAL A 128 2.47 -14.43 3.56
C VAL A 128 3.13 -13.74 4.76
N VAL A 129 3.94 -14.47 5.52
CA VAL A 129 4.61 -13.92 6.70
C VAL A 129 5.96 -13.35 6.28
N ASP A 130 6.16 -12.06 6.51
CA ASP A 130 7.45 -11.39 6.31
C ASP A 130 8.34 -11.61 7.55
N VAL A 131 9.58 -12.04 7.35
CA VAL A 131 10.51 -12.32 8.47
C VAL A 131 11.77 -11.46 8.45
N GLY A 132 11.80 -10.43 7.60
CA GLY A 132 12.96 -9.55 7.42
C GLY A 132 14.08 -10.17 6.58
N ALA A 133 15.29 -9.62 6.70
CA ALA A 133 16.42 -10.04 5.88
C ALA A 133 16.98 -11.42 6.25
N VAL A 134 16.83 -12.36 5.30
CA VAL A 134 17.77 -13.48 5.07
C VAL A 134 17.92 -14.41 6.28
N ALA A 135 16.80 -14.72 6.93
CA ALA A 135 16.72 -15.72 7.99
C ALA A 135 17.21 -17.10 7.51
N ARG A 136 17.74 -17.90 8.44
CA ARG A 136 18.22 -19.27 8.21
C ARG A 136 17.45 -20.31 9.01
N PHE A 137 16.87 -19.93 10.12
CA PHE A 137 16.16 -20.82 11.04
C PHE A 137 14.74 -20.31 11.28
N TRP A 138 13.83 -21.24 11.51
CA TRP A 138 12.45 -20.94 11.90
C TRP A 138 11.96 -21.86 13.01
N GLN A 139 10.91 -21.43 13.70
CA GLN A 139 10.11 -22.26 14.60
C GLN A 139 8.62 -21.97 14.44
N VAL A 140 7.80 -22.99 14.71
CA VAL A 140 6.35 -22.88 14.81
C VAL A 140 5.93 -23.19 16.25
N ARG A 141 5.07 -22.34 16.80
CA ARG A 141 4.39 -22.50 18.09
C ARG A 141 2.89 -22.61 17.85
N GLY A 142 2.19 -23.38 18.67
CA GLY A 142 0.74 -23.52 18.61
C GLY A 142 0.15 -23.53 20.00
N MET A 143 -0.75 -22.60 20.29
CA MET A 143 -1.45 -22.50 21.57
C MET A 143 -2.83 -23.17 21.44
N LEU A 144 -3.08 -24.22 22.22
CA LEU A 144 -4.29 -25.04 22.14
C LEU A 144 -5.23 -24.72 23.30
N THR A 145 -6.46 -24.34 22.98
CA THR A 145 -7.58 -24.27 23.93
C THR A 145 -8.45 -25.51 23.77
N ALA A 146 -8.66 -26.26 24.85
CA ALA A 146 -9.55 -27.42 24.85
C ALA A 146 -11.02 -27.02 24.69
N ALA A 147 -11.81 -27.88 24.05
CA ALA A 147 -13.27 -27.77 24.04
C ALA A 147 -13.85 -28.05 25.44
N PRO A 148 -15.14 -27.72 25.69
CA PRO A 148 -15.78 -27.94 27.00
C PRO A 148 -15.82 -29.40 27.49
N ASP A 149 -15.62 -30.38 26.61
CA ASP A 149 -15.51 -31.81 26.95
C ASP A 149 -14.07 -32.26 27.25
N GLY A 150 -13.10 -31.34 27.20
CA GLY A 150 -11.67 -31.59 27.39
C GLY A 150 -10.93 -32.04 26.14
N SER A 151 -11.59 -32.16 24.98
CA SER A 151 -10.92 -32.52 23.73
C SER A 151 -10.02 -31.39 23.21
N LEU A 152 -8.81 -31.73 22.79
CA LEU A 152 -7.82 -30.80 22.26
C LEU A 152 -7.76 -30.83 20.73
N PRO A 153 -7.38 -29.72 20.07
CA PRO A 153 -6.98 -29.72 18.67
C PRO A 153 -5.87 -30.74 18.38
N VAL A 154 -5.96 -31.45 17.26
CA VAL A 154 -4.95 -32.44 16.84
C VAL A 154 -4.30 -31.96 15.55
N ILE A 155 -3.07 -31.46 15.65
CA ILE A 155 -2.28 -31.04 14.48
C ILE A 155 -1.71 -32.28 13.79
N ARG A 156 -2.16 -32.56 12.56
CA ARG A 156 -1.69 -33.70 11.78
C ARG A 156 -0.43 -33.35 10.99
N ARG A 157 -0.40 -32.14 10.41
CA ARG A 157 0.64 -31.70 9.49
C ARG A 157 0.82 -30.19 9.53
N ILE A 158 2.07 -29.73 9.46
CA ILE A 158 2.42 -28.33 9.18
C ILE A 158 3.43 -28.34 8.04
N GLU A 159 3.16 -27.61 6.97
CA GLU A 159 4.12 -27.37 5.88
C GLU A 159 4.59 -25.94 5.98
N VAL A 160 5.91 -25.77 6.10
CA VAL A 160 6.58 -24.49 6.16
C VAL A 160 7.26 -24.28 4.81
N ASN A 161 6.77 -23.29 4.06
CA ASN A 161 7.29 -22.95 2.74
C ASN A 161 8.09 -21.65 2.88
N THR A 162 9.38 -21.68 2.57
CA THR A 162 10.31 -20.56 2.78
C THR A 162 10.84 -20.04 1.45
N LEU A 163 11.00 -18.72 1.33
CA LEU A 163 11.43 -18.07 0.10
C LEU A 163 12.26 -16.82 0.37
N ASP A 164 13.34 -16.62 -0.39
CA ASP A 164 13.97 -15.31 -0.53
C ASP A 164 13.46 -14.57 -1.78
N ALA A 165 12.59 -13.58 -1.59
CA ALA A 165 12.09 -12.70 -2.63
C ALA A 165 12.73 -11.30 -2.63
N THR A 166 13.75 -11.05 -1.79
CA THR A 166 14.48 -9.77 -1.80
C THR A 166 15.31 -9.57 -3.06
N ARG A 167 15.75 -10.68 -3.66
CA ARG A 167 16.42 -10.71 -4.97
C ARG A 167 15.44 -10.25 -6.05
N GLY A 168 15.87 -9.30 -6.88
CA GLY A 168 15.08 -8.66 -7.92
C GLY A 168 15.40 -7.17 -8.04
N PRO A 169 14.68 -6.42 -8.88
CA PRO A 169 14.83 -4.97 -9.03
C PRO A 169 14.62 -4.22 -7.71
N ALA A 170 15.58 -3.35 -7.36
CA ALA A 170 15.54 -2.54 -6.15
C ALA A 170 14.46 -1.45 -6.21
N ASN A 171 14.33 -0.76 -7.35
CA ASN A 171 13.32 0.28 -7.60
C ASN A 171 12.60 -0.01 -8.92
N PRO A 172 11.58 -0.89 -8.92
CA PRO A 172 10.82 -1.18 -10.13
C PRO A 172 9.86 -0.03 -10.44
N ALA A 173 10.16 0.74 -11.47
CA ALA A 173 9.34 1.88 -11.90
C ALA A 173 8.18 1.44 -12.83
N PRO A 174 7.05 2.17 -12.84
CA PRO A 174 6.00 1.99 -13.84
C PRO A 174 6.49 2.30 -15.26
N ASP A 175 5.97 1.57 -16.25
CA ASP A 175 6.12 1.96 -17.65
C ASP A 175 5.29 3.23 -17.89
N MET A 176 5.92 4.36 -18.23
CA MET A 176 5.22 5.64 -18.42
C MET A 176 4.20 5.56 -19.56
N PRO A 177 2.90 5.82 -19.33
CA PRO A 177 1.90 5.81 -20.39
C PRO A 177 2.13 6.96 -21.38
N LEU A 178 2.09 6.64 -22.67
CA LEU A 178 2.18 7.62 -23.77
C LEU A 178 0.89 8.45 -23.88
N ALA A 179 0.86 9.55 -23.11
CA ALA A 179 -0.15 10.62 -23.07
C ALA A 179 -1.57 10.22 -22.60
N PRO A 180 -2.29 11.12 -21.89
CA PRO A 180 -3.71 10.93 -21.60
C PRO A 180 -4.57 11.05 -22.86
N ALA A 181 -5.58 10.19 -23.00
CA ALA A 181 -6.66 10.41 -23.96
C ALA A 181 -7.67 11.39 -23.36
N GLU A 182 -7.91 12.53 -24.02
CA GLU A 182 -8.86 13.53 -23.54
C GLU A 182 -10.27 12.92 -23.37
N LYS A 183 -10.91 13.20 -22.22
CA LYS A 183 -12.26 12.78 -21.77
C LYS A 183 -12.46 11.37 -21.21
N ALA A 184 -11.45 10.51 -21.12
CA ALA A 184 -11.57 9.25 -20.38
C ALA A 184 -10.53 9.21 -19.25
N ALA A 185 -10.88 8.61 -18.11
CA ALA A 185 -9.89 8.24 -17.10
C ALA A 185 -8.84 7.31 -17.77
N GLY A 186 -7.64 7.82 -18.01
CA GLY A 186 -6.56 7.07 -18.65
C GLY A 186 -6.11 5.91 -17.78
N LYS A 187 -5.52 4.86 -18.38
CA LYS A 187 -4.93 3.77 -17.57
C LYS A 187 -3.84 4.38 -16.69
N PRO A 188 -3.89 4.23 -15.36
CA PRO A 188 -2.80 4.71 -14.51
C PRO A 188 -1.50 3.98 -14.86
N ALA A 189 -0.36 4.56 -14.48
CA ALA A 189 0.92 3.92 -14.68
C ALA A 189 1.00 2.60 -13.87
N VAL A 190 1.55 1.55 -14.46
CA VAL A 190 1.65 0.22 -13.83
C VAL A 190 3.07 -0.30 -13.95
N VAL A 191 3.60 -0.83 -12.85
CA VAL A 191 4.83 -1.64 -12.82
C VAL A 191 4.52 -2.98 -13.46
N SER A 192 5.03 -3.18 -14.68
CA SER A 192 4.78 -4.38 -15.46
C SER A 192 5.45 -5.63 -14.86
N ARG A 193 4.97 -6.84 -15.21
CA ARG A 193 5.52 -8.10 -14.65
C ARG A 193 7.03 -8.25 -14.79
N THR A 194 7.56 -7.81 -15.92
CA THR A 194 9.02 -7.77 -16.19
C THR A 194 9.77 -6.73 -15.35
N ALA A 195 9.10 -5.66 -14.92
CA ALA A 195 9.68 -4.59 -14.11
C ALA A 195 9.74 -4.96 -12.63
N TRP A 196 8.71 -5.59 -12.04
CA TRP A 196 8.79 -6.08 -10.65
C TRP A 196 9.59 -7.38 -10.46
N GLY A 197 9.98 -8.04 -11.55
CA GLY A 197 10.87 -9.20 -11.54
C GLY A 197 10.14 -10.55 -11.53
N SER A 198 9.08 -10.71 -12.32
CA SER A 198 8.44 -12.01 -12.52
C SER A 198 9.38 -13.00 -13.21
N PRO A 199 9.62 -14.21 -12.65
CA PRO A 199 10.44 -15.25 -13.29
C PRO A 199 9.85 -15.79 -14.60
N ASP A 200 8.54 -15.64 -14.82
CA ASP A 200 7.87 -15.97 -16.09
C ASP A 200 7.81 -14.76 -17.06
N GLY A 201 8.34 -13.60 -16.65
CA GLY A 201 8.22 -12.33 -17.36
C GLY A 201 6.74 -11.95 -17.56
N GLN A 202 6.37 -11.61 -18.80
CA GLN A 202 4.97 -11.33 -19.17
C GLN A 202 4.12 -12.59 -19.39
N GLY A 203 4.72 -13.78 -19.31
CA GLY A 203 4.00 -15.05 -19.38
C GLY A 203 3.47 -15.52 -18.02
N SER A 204 2.83 -16.69 -18.02
CA SER A 204 2.51 -17.45 -16.80
C SER A 204 2.57 -18.95 -17.09
N ARG A 205 2.83 -19.75 -16.04
CA ARG A 205 2.89 -21.22 -16.13
C ARG A 205 1.56 -21.86 -16.56
N ARG A 206 0.44 -21.16 -16.36
CA ARG A 206 -0.91 -21.58 -16.77
C ARG A 206 -1.58 -20.51 -17.62
N ALA A 207 -1.72 -20.82 -18.92
CA ALA A 207 -2.32 -19.94 -19.92
C ALA A 207 -3.63 -19.29 -19.42
N PRO A 208 -3.79 -17.96 -19.57
CA PRO A 208 -4.97 -17.25 -19.09
C PRO A 208 -6.22 -17.60 -19.90
N ALA A 209 -7.34 -17.77 -19.19
CA ALA A 209 -8.68 -17.68 -19.77
C ALA A 209 -9.11 -16.21 -19.76
N TYR A 210 -10.09 -15.85 -20.59
CA TYR A 210 -10.55 -14.46 -20.74
C TYR A 210 -12.05 -14.34 -20.58
N ARG A 211 -12.49 -13.26 -19.92
CA ARG A 211 -13.90 -12.87 -19.91
C ARG A 211 -14.02 -11.36 -19.78
N ARG A 212 -14.99 -10.77 -20.51
CA ARG A 212 -15.29 -9.33 -20.37
C ARG A 212 -15.61 -9.03 -18.90
N VAL A 213 -14.83 -8.12 -18.33
CA VAL A 213 -15.08 -7.59 -16.99
C VAL A 213 -16.38 -6.79 -16.96
N THR A 214 -17.21 -7.10 -15.96
CA THR A 214 -18.41 -6.31 -15.60
C THR A 214 -18.44 -5.90 -14.13
N HIS A 215 -17.61 -6.53 -13.29
CA HIS A 215 -17.50 -6.23 -11.86
C HIS A 215 -16.04 -5.97 -11.48
N LEU A 216 -15.80 -5.14 -10.47
CA LEU A 216 -14.47 -4.84 -9.94
C LEU A 216 -14.46 -5.23 -8.45
N VAL A 217 -13.53 -6.10 -8.05
CA VAL A 217 -13.50 -6.66 -6.69
C VAL A 217 -12.25 -6.18 -5.96
N VAL A 218 -12.47 -5.57 -4.80
CA VAL A 218 -11.42 -5.00 -3.94
C VAL A 218 -11.05 -6.03 -2.88
N HIS A 219 -9.75 -6.30 -2.80
CA HIS A 219 -9.11 -7.22 -1.88
C HIS A 219 -8.10 -6.49 -0.99
N HIS A 220 -7.74 -7.11 0.13
CA HIS A 220 -6.45 -6.92 0.76
C HIS A 220 -5.65 -8.22 0.65
N THR A 221 -4.37 -8.21 0.98
CA THR A 221 -3.53 -9.42 0.96
C THR A 221 -3.31 -10.03 2.35
N ALA A 222 -3.77 -9.35 3.40
CA ALA A 222 -3.77 -9.75 4.81
C ALA A 222 -2.38 -9.88 5.49
N GLU A 223 -1.28 -9.51 4.84
CA GLU A 223 0.03 -9.42 5.52
C GLU A 223 0.18 -8.13 6.36
N ALA A 224 1.31 -7.98 7.05
CA ALA A 224 1.61 -6.82 7.89
C ALA A 224 1.69 -5.49 7.10
N ASN A 225 1.14 -4.42 7.67
CA ASN A 225 1.15 -3.09 7.03
C ASN A 225 2.53 -2.42 6.89
N PRO A 226 3.53 -2.61 7.78
CA PRO A 226 4.90 -2.22 7.51
C PRO A 226 5.68 -3.30 6.75
N LEU A 227 6.76 -2.90 6.08
CA LEU A 227 7.84 -3.82 5.71
C LEU A 227 8.71 -4.14 6.94
N TYR A 228 9.23 -5.35 7.01
CA TYR A 228 10.14 -5.76 8.09
C TYR A 228 11.59 -5.33 7.83
N PRO A 229 12.42 -5.14 8.88
CA PRO A 229 13.85 -4.89 8.79
C PRO A 229 14.57 -5.70 7.71
N GLY A 230 15.17 -4.99 6.75
CA GLY A 230 15.94 -5.57 5.64
C GLY A 230 15.10 -6.08 4.46
N GLN A 231 13.78 -5.89 4.45
CA GLN A 231 13.01 -5.86 3.21
C GLN A 231 13.19 -4.50 2.53
N VAL A 232 13.61 -4.51 1.26
CA VAL A 232 14.02 -3.29 0.55
C VAL A 232 12.86 -2.62 -0.20
N ASN A 233 11.86 -3.38 -0.66
CA ASN A 233 10.74 -2.84 -1.44
C ASN A 233 9.49 -3.72 -1.40
N TRP A 234 8.33 -3.11 -1.69
CA TRP A 234 7.02 -3.76 -1.82
C TRP A 234 6.96 -4.81 -2.94
N ALA A 235 7.76 -4.65 -4.00
CA ALA A 235 7.86 -5.64 -5.06
C ALA A 235 8.43 -7.00 -4.58
N ALA A 236 9.19 -7.04 -3.48
CA ALA A 236 9.60 -8.29 -2.85
C ALA A 236 8.39 -9.08 -2.34
N ARG A 237 7.40 -8.39 -1.74
CA ARG A 237 6.15 -9.02 -1.31
C ARG A 237 5.31 -9.47 -2.51
N VAL A 238 5.23 -8.67 -3.58
CA VAL A 238 4.58 -9.08 -4.85
C VAL A 238 5.22 -10.35 -5.43
N ARG A 239 6.55 -10.43 -5.44
CA ARG A 239 7.32 -11.63 -5.84
C ARG A 239 7.03 -12.83 -4.94
N ALA A 240 6.90 -12.64 -3.63
CA ALA A 240 6.56 -13.70 -2.69
C ALA A 240 5.13 -14.21 -2.88
N ILE A 241 4.13 -13.32 -2.96
CA ILE A 241 2.72 -13.66 -3.25
C ILE A 241 2.64 -14.42 -4.59
N TRP A 242 3.32 -13.94 -5.64
CA TRP A 242 3.37 -14.66 -6.92
C TRP A 242 3.95 -16.08 -6.78
N SER A 243 5.06 -16.24 -6.05
CA SER A 243 5.70 -17.55 -5.85
C SER A 243 4.77 -18.53 -5.14
N TYR A 244 4.17 -18.09 -4.02
CA TYR A 244 3.27 -18.91 -3.22
C TYR A 244 1.98 -19.28 -3.97
N HIS A 245 1.39 -18.35 -4.72
CA HIS A 245 0.20 -18.64 -5.53
C HIS A 245 0.54 -19.55 -6.73
N ALA A 246 1.62 -19.25 -7.45
CA ALA A 246 1.97 -19.93 -8.70
C ALA A 246 2.55 -21.34 -8.48
N ILE A 247 3.41 -21.51 -7.47
CA ILE A 247 4.09 -22.77 -7.14
C ILE A 247 3.38 -23.51 -6.01
N THR A 248 3.38 -22.96 -4.78
CA THR A 248 2.92 -23.70 -3.59
C THR A 248 1.43 -24.02 -3.64
N ARG A 249 0.59 -23.07 -4.06
CA ARG A 249 -0.85 -23.26 -4.24
C ARG A 249 -1.20 -23.89 -5.60
N GLY A 250 -0.27 -23.87 -6.57
CA GLY A 250 -0.37 -24.54 -7.85
C GLY A 250 -1.24 -23.82 -8.90
N TRP A 251 -1.60 -22.55 -8.71
CA TRP A 251 -2.46 -21.81 -9.64
C TRP A 251 -1.76 -21.48 -10.97
N GLY A 252 -0.43 -21.54 -10.99
CA GLY A 252 0.42 -21.26 -12.15
C GLY A 252 0.67 -19.76 -12.40
N ASP A 253 0.12 -18.87 -11.56
CA ASP A 253 0.37 -17.43 -11.55
C ASP A 253 -0.15 -16.79 -10.24
N ILE A 254 0.08 -15.48 -10.06
CA ILE A 254 -0.53 -14.69 -9.00
C ILE A 254 -2.06 -14.57 -9.14
N GLY A 255 -2.76 -14.55 -8.00
CA GLY A 255 -4.23 -14.63 -7.94
C GLY A 255 -4.99 -13.36 -8.33
N TYR A 256 -4.38 -12.18 -8.20
CA TYR A 256 -5.03 -10.89 -8.44
C TYR A 256 -4.69 -10.33 -9.84
N ASN A 257 -5.56 -9.53 -10.47
CA ASN A 257 -5.21 -8.84 -11.72
C ASN A 257 -4.23 -7.68 -11.49
N TYR A 258 -4.36 -6.99 -10.36
CA TYR A 258 -3.46 -5.91 -9.94
C TYR A 258 -3.24 -5.93 -8.43
N LEU A 259 -2.09 -5.43 -8.00
CA LEU A 259 -1.78 -5.19 -6.59
C LEU A 259 -1.36 -3.72 -6.40
N ILE A 260 -1.62 -3.13 -5.23
CA ILE A 260 -1.30 -1.73 -4.94
C ILE A 260 -0.61 -1.63 -3.58
N ASP A 261 0.56 -0.99 -3.52
CA ASP A 261 1.29 -0.80 -2.26
C ASP A 261 0.83 0.43 -1.44
N PRO A 262 1.28 0.58 -0.18
CA PRO A 262 1.03 1.76 0.67
C PRO A 262 1.43 3.12 0.08
N PHE A 263 2.27 3.17 -0.95
CA PHE A 263 2.68 4.39 -1.64
C PHE A 263 1.90 4.63 -2.94
N GLY A 264 0.91 3.79 -3.24
CA GLY A 264 0.09 3.88 -4.45
C GLY A 264 0.70 3.25 -5.70
N THR A 265 1.84 2.55 -5.60
CA THR A 265 2.44 1.87 -6.76
C THR A 265 1.53 0.72 -7.20
N ILE A 266 1.07 0.75 -8.46
CA ILE A 266 0.24 -0.32 -9.03
C ILE A 266 1.15 -1.34 -9.72
N TYR A 267 1.05 -2.60 -9.33
CA TYR A 267 1.75 -3.74 -9.91
C TYR A 267 0.83 -4.57 -10.80
N GLU A 268 1.31 -4.96 -11.98
CA GLU A 268 0.63 -5.90 -12.87
C GLU A 268 0.63 -7.31 -12.25
N GLY A 269 -0.56 -7.82 -11.93
CA GLY A 269 -0.74 -9.18 -11.41
C GLY A 269 -0.82 -10.21 -12.54
N ARG A 270 -1.95 -10.94 -12.60
CA ARG A 270 -2.24 -12.05 -13.53
C ARG A 270 -1.84 -11.73 -14.99
N ALA A 271 -1.01 -12.59 -15.58
CA ALA A 271 -0.62 -12.49 -16.98
C ALA A 271 -1.82 -12.58 -17.94
N GLY A 272 -1.76 -11.84 -19.05
CA GLY A 272 -2.87 -11.71 -20.02
C GLY A 272 -3.65 -10.40 -19.89
N GLY A 273 -3.41 -9.60 -18.86
CA GLY A 273 -3.95 -8.25 -18.71
C GLY A 273 -5.32 -8.17 -18.02
N ASP A 274 -6.01 -7.05 -18.24
CA ASP A 274 -7.17 -6.64 -17.44
C ASP A 274 -8.49 -7.40 -17.71
N ASP A 275 -8.55 -8.28 -18.70
CA ASP A 275 -9.68 -9.21 -18.95
C ASP A 275 -9.32 -10.69 -18.67
N ALA A 276 -8.11 -10.96 -18.15
CA ALA A 276 -7.69 -12.30 -17.78
C ALA A 276 -8.47 -12.78 -16.54
N VAL A 277 -9.07 -13.97 -16.62
CA VAL A 277 -9.71 -14.63 -15.49
C VAL A 277 -8.62 -15.01 -14.49
N ALA A 278 -8.70 -14.39 -13.33
CA ALA A 278 -7.75 -14.51 -12.24
C ALA A 278 -8.27 -15.50 -11.17
N PHE A 279 -7.67 -15.52 -9.99
CA PHE A 279 -7.93 -16.48 -8.91
C PHE A 279 -7.94 -15.75 -7.55
N HIS A 280 -8.78 -14.72 -7.42
CA HIS A 280 -8.84 -13.86 -6.24
C HIS A 280 -10.10 -14.09 -5.40
N ASP A 281 -11.20 -14.55 -6.01
CA ASP A 281 -12.44 -14.88 -5.31
C ASP A 281 -13.01 -16.25 -5.78
N THR A 282 -14.15 -16.68 -5.24
CA THR A 282 -14.80 -17.95 -5.70
C THR A 282 -15.59 -17.80 -7.00
N ALA A 283 -15.62 -16.61 -7.58
CA ALA A 283 -16.53 -16.17 -8.62
C ALA A 283 -15.82 -15.61 -9.88
N ASN A 284 -14.47 -15.61 -9.96
CA ASN A 284 -13.57 -14.88 -10.89
C ASN A 284 -13.99 -14.57 -12.36
N TYR A 285 -15.00 -15.25 -12.91
CA TYR A 285 -15.44 -15.10 -14.30
C TYR A 285 -16.17 -13.78 -14.56
N GLY A 286 -15.40 -12.74 -14.87
CA GLY A 286 -15.87 -11.41 -15.27
C GLY A 286 -15.70 -10.34 -14.20
N SER A 287 -14.90 -10.61 -13.17
CA SER A 287 -14.31 -9.62 -12.29
C SER A 287 -12.97 -9.12 -12.84
N MET A 288 -12.53 -7.97 -12.32
CA MET A 288 -11.12 -7.61 -12.19
C MET A 288 -10.82 -7.50 -10.70
N GLY A 289 -9.93 -8.35 -10.18
CA GLY A 289 -9.51 -8.34 -8.78
C GLY A 289 -8.32 -7.41 -8.54
N VAL A 290 -8.45 -6.48 -7.59
CA VAL A 290 -7.38 -5.56 -7.18
C VAL A 290 -7.11 -5.72 -5.69
N ALA A 291 -5.89 -6.09 -5.31
CA ALA A 291 -5.50 -6.29 -3.91
C ALA A 291 -4.60 -5.16 -3.39
N MET A 292 -4.97 -4.56 -2.27
CA MET A 292 -4.12 -3.62 -1.54
C MET A 292 -3.15 -4.40 -0.64
N LEU A 293 -1.86 -4.12 -0.71
CA LEU A 293 -0.83 -4.81 0.07
C LEU A 293 -0.94 -4.44 1.55
N GLY A 294 -1.28 -5.41 2.39
CA GLY A 294 -1.45 -5.24 3.84
C GLY A 294 -2.76 -5.81 4.39
N THR A 295 -3.05 -5.48 5.64
CA THR A 295 -4.25 -5.87 6.39
C THR A 295 -5.01 -4.65 6.89
N PHE A 296 -6.24 -4.51 6.41
CA PHE A 296 -7.10 -3.35 6.65
C PHE A 296 -8.35 -3.71 7.46
N GLN A 297 -8.19 -4.59 8.44
CA GLN A 297 -9.25 -4.87 9.42
C GLN A 297 -9.49 -3.65 10.31
N SER A 298 -8.50 -3.30 11.14
CA SER A 298 -8.59 -2.22 12.13
C SER A 298 -7.94 -0.91 11.69
N VAL A 299 -7.19 -0.91 10.59
CA VAL A 299 -6.45 0.25 10.06
C VAL A 299 -6.96 0.55 8.65
N ALA A 300 -7.24 1.81 8.34
CA ALA A 300 -7.64 2.21 6.99
C ALA A 300 -6.48 2.10 5.99
N PRO A 301 -6.74 1.79 4.69
CA PRO A 301 -5.70 1.89 3.67
C PRO A 301 -5.19 3.33 3.54
N PRO A 302 -3.88 3.55 3.29
CA PRO A 302 -3.34 4.89 3.02
C PRO A 302 -4.03 5.56 1.84
N GLU A 303 -4.19 6.89 1.87
CA GLU A 303 -4.89 7.59 0.78
C GLU A 303 -4.18 7.46 -0.57
N ALA A 304 -2.85 7.34 -0.61
CA ALA A 304 -2.12 7.04 -1.85
C ALA A 304 -2.54 5.69 -2.48
N THR A 305 -2.77 4.68 -1.65
CA THR A 305 -3.32 3.38 -2.08
C THR A 305 -4.77 3.53 -2.58
N LEU A 306 -5.60 4.31 -1.86
CA LEU A 306 -6.99 4.55 -2.23
C LEU A 306 -7.14 5.38 -3.52
N ASP A 307 -6.30 6.39 -3.75
CA ASP A 307 -6.26 7.17 -4.99
C ASP A 307 -5.85 6.29 -6.18
N SER A 308 -4.80 5.49 -6.04
CA SER A 308 -4.39 4.56 -7.09
C SER A 308 -5.44 3.48 -7.38
N LEU A 309 -6.13 2.97 -6.34
CA LEU A 309 -7.27 2.09 -6.49
C LEU A 309 -8.38 2.80 -7.28
N VAL A 310 -8.82 3.98 -6.83
CA VAL A 310 -9.88 4.77 -7.48
C VAL A 310 -9.56 5.06 -8.94
N ARG A 311 -8.33 5.50 -9.28
CA ARG A 311 -7.92 5.78 -10.66
C ARG A 311 -7.94 4.51 -11.53
N LEU A 312 -7.47 3.38 -11.01
CA LEU A 312 -7.51 2.09 -11.71
C LEU A 312 -8.93 1.57 -11.94
N LEU A 313 -9.79 1.67 -10.93
CA LEU A 313 -11.20 1.29 -11.01
C LEU A 313 -11.95 2.21 -11.99
N ALA A 314 -11.70 3.52 -11.98
CA ALA A 314 -12.33 4.50 -12.88
C ALA A 314 -11.93 4.29 -14.34
N TRP A 315 -10.66 4.02 -14.62
CA TRP A 315 -10.22 3.64 -15.96
C TRP A 315 -10.98 2.41 -16.47
N LYS A 316 -11.02 1.32 -15.68
CA LYS A 316 -11.68 0.08 -16.10
C LYS A 316 -13.19 0.26 -16.23
N ALA A 317 -13.82 1.02 -15.35
CA ALA A 317 -15.24 1.34 -15.40
C ALA A 317 -15.59 2.15 -16.66
N SER A 318 -14.82 3.20 -16.97
CA SER A 318 -14.94 4.01 -18.19
C SER A 318 -14.75 3.15 -19.45
N GLN A 319 -13.71 2.30 -19.47
CA GLN A 319 -13.40 1.39 -20.59
C GLN A 319 -14.55 0.41 -20.89
N ARG A 320 -15.33 0.00 -19.87
CA ARG A 320 -16.34 -1.06 -19.99
C ARG A 320 -17.79 -0.58 -19.93
N GLY A 321 -18.03 0.68 -19.60
CA GLY A 321 -19.36 1.22 -19.34
C GLY A 321 -20.00 0.65 -18.07
N ILE A 322 -19.19 0.41 -17.04
CA ILE A 322 -19.66 -0.08 -15.74
C ILE A 322 -20.10 1.13 -14.92
N ASP A 323 -21.33 1.14 -14.41
CA ASP A 323 -21.81 2.14 -13.46
C ASP A 323 -21.21 1.87 -12.07
N PRO A 324 -20.34 2.77 -11.53
CA PRO A 324 -19.70 2.57 -10.22
C PRO A 324 -20.66 2.52 -9.03
N LEU A 325 -21.84 3.13 -9.14
CA LEU A 325 -22.87 3.13 -8.09
C LEU A 325 -23.89 1.99 -8.26
N GLY A 326 -23.90 1.34 -9.43
CA GLY A 326 -24.86 0.32 -9.79
C GLY A 326 -24.59 -1.06 -9.19
N SER A 327 -25.59 -1.93 -9.30
CA SER A 327 -25.47 -3.38 -9.07
C SER A 327 -26.04 -4.12 -10.28
N SER A 328 -25.41 -5.22 -10.69
CA SER A 328 -25.83 -5.98 -11.87
C SER A 328 -25.59 -7.47 -11.72
N VAL A 329 -26.02 -8.28 -12.70
CA VAL A 329 -25.83 -9.73 -12.66
C VAL A 329 -24.35 -10.06 -12.89
N TYR A 330 -23.70 -10.54 -11.84
CA TYR A 330 -22.36 -11.07 -11.89
C TYR A 330 -22.41 -12.55 -12.30
N TYR A 331 -22.11 -12.85 -13.57
CA TYR A 331 -22.09 -14.23 -14.08
C TYR A 331 -21.25 -15.18 -13.20
N GLY A 332 -20.07 -14.71 -12.78
CA GLY A 332 -19.23 -15.39 -11.81
C GLY A 332 -19.96 -15.84 -10.55
N CYS A 333 -20.73 -14.92 -9.97
CA CYS A 333 -21.60 -15.23 -8.85
C CYS A 333 -22.68 -16.27 -9.19
N THR A 334 -23.29 -16.21 -10.38
CA THR A 334 -24.38 -17.14 -10.78
C THR A 334 -23.95 -18.62 -10.89
N ILE A 335 -22.65 -18.87 -11.03
CA ILE A 335 -22.03 -20.20 -11.10
C ILE A 335 -21.26 -20.60 -9.83
N SER A 336 -20.96 -19.67 -8.93
CA SER A 336 -20.28 -19.95 -7.66
C SER A 336 -21.25 -20.47 -6.59
N SER A 337 -20.92 -21.61 -6.00
CA SER A 337 -21.60 -22.19 -4.83
C SER A 337 -21.50 -21.30 -3.58
N TYR A 338 -20.47 -20.46 -3.48
CA TYR A 338 -20.19 -19.60 -2.33
C TYR A 338 -20.72 -18.16 -2.50
N CYS A 339 -21.08 -17.74 -3.72
CA CYS A 339 -21.67 -16.41 -3.97
C CYS A 339 -23.18 -16.47 -4.16
N LYS A 340 -23.67 -17.41 -4.99
CA LYS A 340 -25.08 -17.51 -5.38
C LYS A 340 -26.09 -17.64 -4.22
N PRO A 341 -25.81 -18.36 -3.11
CA PRO A 341 -26.78 -18.49 -2.02
C PRO A 341 -27.04 -17.17 -1.28
N PHE A 342 -26.05 -16.27 -1.27
CA PHE A 342 -26.10 -15.00 -0.52
C PHE A 342 -26.47 -13.80 -1.38
N ASN A 343 -26.20 -13.88 -2.70
CA ASN A 343 -26.50 -12.83 -3.66
C ASN A 343 -27.66 -13.23 -4.58
N ALA A 344 -28.87 -12.79 -4.24
CA ALA A 344 -30.10 -13.16 -4.95
C ALA A 344 -30.02 -12.85 -6.46
N GLY A 345 -30.30 -13.86 -7.30
CA GLY A 345 -30.16 -13.75 -8.76
C GLY A 345 -28.72 -13.58 -9.27
N GLY A 346 -27.72 -13.69 -8.41
CA GLY A 346 -26.33 -13.34 -8.70
C GLY A 346 -26.10 -11.84 -8.89
N VAL A 347 -26.97 -10.99 -8.31
CA VAL A 347 -26.83 -9.53 -8.38
C VAL A 347 -25.87 -9.06 -7.28
N VAL A 348 -24.82 -8.34 -7.68
CA VAL A 348 -23.75 -7.84 -6.79
C VAL A 348 -23.49 -6.37 -7.14
N PRO A 349 -23.04 -5.52 -6.19
CA PRO A 349 -22.52 -4.19 -6.52
C PRO A 349 -21.41 -4.28 -7.58
N ASN A 350 -21.48 -3.43 -8.61
CA ASN A 350 -20.54 -3.43 -9.74
C ASN A 350 -19.09 -3.19 -9.29
N ILE A 351 -18.92 -2.49 -8.16
CA ILE A 351 -17.67 -2.43 -7.40
C ILE A 351 -17.97 -2.99 -6.01
N ALA A 352 -17.26 -4.03 -5.58
CA ALA A 352 -17.52 -4.77 -4.34
C ALA A 352 -16.23 -5.07 -3.58
N GLY A 353 -16.29 -5.13 -2.25
CA GLY A 353 -15.24 -5.83 -1.47
C GLY A 353 -15.45 -7.34 -1.56
N HIS A 354 -14.38 -8.15 -1.47
CA HIS A 354 -14.46 -9.61 -1.58
C HIS A 354 -15.60 -10.23 -0.74
N ARG A 355 -15.72 -9.89 0.56
CA ARG A 355 -16.81 -10.37 1.43
C ARG A 355 -18.24 -10.01 1.00
N GLN A 356 -18.45 -9.10 0.04
CA GLN A 356 -19.76 -8.84 -0.57
C GLN A 356 -20.09 -9.86 -1.68
N VAL A 357 -19.05 -10.42 -2.32
CA VAL A 357 -19.14 -11.54 -3.26
C VAL A 357 -19.34 -12.85 -2.50
N THR A 358 -18.60 -13.07 -1.42
CA THR A 358 -18.59 -14.33 -0.63
C THR A 358 -18.88 -14.10 0.86
N PRO A 359 -20.10 -13.65 1.24
CA PRO A 359 -20.45 -13.39 2.64
C PRO A 359 -20.24 -14.61 3.54
N GLY A 360 -19.60 -14.41 4.69
CA GLY A 360 -19.35 -15.47 5.69
C GLY A 360 -18.20 -16.42 5.36
N HIS A 361 -17.53 -16.26 4.22
CA HIS A 361 -16.40 -17.10 3.79
C HIS A 361 -15.07 -16.37 3.68
N THR A 362 -15.05 -15.05 3.87
CA THR A 362 -13.82 -14.25 3.91
C THR A 362 -14.00 -13.00 4.75
N THR A 363 -12.92 -12.56 5.39
CA THR A 363 -12.85 -11.24 6.04
C THR A 363 -12.26 -10.14 5.13
N CYS A 364 -11.82 -10.47 3.91
CA CYS A 364 -11.27 -9.56 2.90
C CYS A 364 -12.35 -8.56 2.38
N PRO A 365 -12.05 -7.27 2.10
CA PRO A 365 -10.78 -6.54 2.18
C PRO A 365 -10.54 -5.85 3.55
N GLY A 366 -11.19 -6.34 4.61
CA GLY A 366 -11.09 -5.81 5.97
C GLY A 366 -12.15 -4.76 6.34
N ASP A 367 -12.48 -4.69 7.64
CA ASP A 367 -13.56 -3.82 8.16
C ASP A 367 -13.34 -2.33 7.85
N ALA A 368 -12.13 -1.82 8.03
CA ALA A 368 -11.80 -0.43 7.73
C ALA A 368 -11.94 -0.10 6.24
N THR A 369 -11.48 -0.98 5.33
CA THR A 369 -11.76 -0.83 3.88
C THR A 369 -13.24 -0.87 3.58
N MET A 370 -13.96 -1.82 4.20
CA MET A 370 -15.40 -2.01 3.98
C MET A 370 -16.22 -0.76 4.36
N ALA A 371 -15.81 -0.04 5.41
CA ALA A 371 -16.40 1.26 5.77
C ALA A 371 -16.20 2.33 4.67
N ARG A 372 -15.06 2.32 3.96
CA ARG A 372 -14.75 3.26 2.86
C ARG A 372 -15.38 2.88 1.51
N MET A 373 -15.95 1.68 1.34
CA MET A 373 -16.46 1.21 0.03
C MET A 373 -17.55 2.09 -0.60
N ALA A 374 -18.33 2.84 0.18
CA ALA A 374 -19.29 3.80 -0.36
C ALA A 374 -18.59 5.04 -0.96
N GLU A 375 -17.56 5.53 -0.29
CA GLU A 375 -16.73 6.65 -0.75
C GLU A 375 -15.93 6.26 -2.00
N ILE A 376 -15.31 5.09 -2.02
CA ILE A 376 -14.57 4.57 -3.19
C ILE A 376 -15.47 4.55 -4.43
N ARG A 377 -16.71 4.05 -4.32
CA ARG A 377 -17.69 4.07 -5.41
C ARG A 377 -18.01 5.49 -5.89
N ASN A 378 -18.15 6.45 -4.97
CA ASN A 378 -18.41 7.85 -5.30
C ASN A 378 -17.21 8.53 -5.97
N ARG A 379 -15.98 8.35 -5.46
CA ARG A 379 -14.73 8.84 -6.08
C ARG A 379 -14.58 8.27 -7.50
N VAL A 380 -14.82 6.97 -7.68
CA VAL A 380 -14.82 6.34 -9.02
C VAL A 380 -15.91 6.91 -9.94
N LYS A 381 -17.13 7.16 -9.44
CA LYS A 381 -18.21 7.79 -10.21
C LYS A 381 -17.83 9.19 -10.70
N GLN A 382 -17.23 10.01 -9.83
CA GLN A 382 -16.77 11.36 -10.17
C GLN A 382 -15.75 11.35 -11.32
N LEU A 383 -14.78 10.42 -11.30
CA LEU A 383 -13.81 10.27 -12.39
C LEU A 383 -14.44 9.74 -13.70
N VAL A 384 -15.39 8.80 -13.61
CA VAL A 384 -16.11 8.26 -14.79
C VAL A 384 -16.99 9.32 -15.46
N ASP A 385 -17.56 10.25 -14.69
CA ASP A 385 -18.39 11.35 -15.20
C ASP A 385 -17.58 12.50 -15.85
N GLY A 386 -16.25 12.38 -15.93
CA GLY A 386 -15.37 13.40 -16.47
C GLY A 386 -14.98 14.50 -15.47
N GLY A 387 -15.09 14.23 -14.16
CA GLY A 387 -14.42 15.02 -13.13
C GLY A 387 -12.90 15.03 -13.34
N VAL A 388 -12.25 16.12 -12.91
CA VAL A 388 -10.79 16.23 -12.98
C VAL A 388 -10.16 15.14 -12.09
N PRO A 389 -9.07 14.47 -12.51
CA PRO A 389 -8.42 13.39 -11.72
C PRO A 389 -7.95 13.76 -10.32
N ASP A 390 -7.94 15.06 -10.02
CA ASP A 390 -7.18 15.74 -8.97
C ASP A 390 -8.08 16.74 -8.19
N GLU A 391 -9.37 16.42 -8.04
CA GLU A 391 -10.30 17.13 -7.13
C GLU A 391 -10.89 16.16 -6.10
N ARG A 392 -10.07 15.78 -5.10
CA ARG A 392 -10.54 15.19 -3.84
C ARG A 392 -11.60 16.11 -3.22
N PRO A 393 -12.73 15.57 -2.72
CA PRO A 393 -13.64 16.35 -1.88
C PRO A 393 -12.88 16.94 -0.69
N ASP A 394 -13.15 18.19 -0.35
CA ASP A 394 -12.74 18.75 0.95
C ASP A 394 -13.23 17.78 2.04
N ASN A 395 -12.28 17.26 2.80
CA ASN A 395 -12.50 16.19 3.76
C ASN A 395 -13.08 16.74 5.10
N GLY A 396 -13.12 18.07 5.26
CA GLY A 396 -13.59 18.79 6.44
C GLY A 396 -12.55 19.00 7.55
N ASP A 397 -11.31 18.56 7.35
CA ASP A 397 -10.18 18.93 8.19
C ASP A 397 -9.67 20.35 7.85
N LEU A 398 -8.54 20.72 8.45
CA LEU A 398 -7.90 22.02 8.24
C LEU A 398 -6.50 21.85 7.64
N GLU A 399 -6.29 20.84 6.80
CA GLU A 399 -5.06 20.51 6.06
C GLU A 399 -5.40 20.30 4.57
N ILE A 400 -5.38 21.38 3.79
CA ILE A 400 -5.73 21.34 2.38
C ILE A 400 -4.50 20.95 1.55
N ASP A 401 -4.56 19.77 0.93
CA ASP A 401 -3.64 19.28 -0.11
C ASP A 401 -3.99 19.88 -1.49
N GLU A 402 -3.02 20.00 -2.41
CA GLU A 402 -3.22 20.65 -3.71
C GLU A 402 -4.06 19.83 -4.73
N LEU A 403 -4.47 18.62 -4.34
CA LEU A 403 -5.46 17.80 -5.03
C LEU A 403 -6.89 17.97 -4.46
N GLU A 404 -7.12 18.87 -3.50
CA GLU A 404 -8.45 19.08 -2.91
C GLU A 404 -9.26 20.22 -3.55
N ARG A 405 -10.59 20.14 -3.46
CA ARG A 405 -11.51 21.20 -3.93
C ARG A 405 -11.34 22.56 -3.26
N SER A 406 -10.75 22.57 -2.06
CA SER A 406 -10.46 23.80 -1.32
C SER A 406 -9.09 24.39 -1.70
N PHE A 407 -8.33 23.69 -2.54
CA PHE A 407 -7.26 24.26 -3.35
C PHE A 407 -7.80 24.74 -4.71
N SER A 408 -7.22 25.80 -5.25
CA SER A 408 -7.52 26.33 -6.58
C SER A 408 -6.27 26.91 -7.21
N ARG A 409 -6.10 26.77 -8.52
CA ARG A 409 -4.94 27.28 -9.26
C ARG A 409 -5.32 28.00 -10.55
N SER A 410 -4.48 28.95 -10.93
CA SER A 410 -4.59 29.70 -12.19
C SER A 410 -4.60 28.75 -13.40
N PRO A 411 -5.29 29.10 -14.51
CA PRO A 411 -5.39 28.28 -15.72
C PRO A 411 -4.12 28.29 -16.60
N ALA A 412 -2.96 28.66 -16.04
CA ALA A 412 -1.67 28.59 -16.71
C ALA A 412 -1.20 27.13 -16.91
N ASN A 413 -0.03 26.95 -17.54
CA ASN A 413 0.61 25.64 -17.61
C ASN A 413 1.28 25.32 -16.27
N TRP A 414 1.12 24.08 -15.80
CA TRP A 414 1.70 23.59 -14.54
C TRP A 414 2.48 22.31 -14.79
N TYR A 415 3.49 22.07 -13.97
CA TYR A 415 4.19 20.80 -13.88
C TYR A 415 3.80 20.11 -12.56
N SER A 416 4.06 18.81 -12.46
CA SER A 416 3.88 18.05 -11.22
C SER A 416 5.00 17.05 -10.99
N ALA A 417 5.18 16.65 -9.74
CA ALA A 417 6.12 15.62 -9.30
C ALA A 417 5.47 14.69 -8.27
N ALA A 418 5.98 13.46 -8.17
CA ALA A 418 5.50 12.45 -7.22
C ALA A 418 6.28 12.53 -5.90
N CYS A 419 5.99 13.56 -5.12
CA CYS A 419 6.57 13.87 -3.81
C CYS A 419 5.60 14.82 -3.07
N GLY A 420 5.81 15.08 -1.78
CA GLY A 420 4.95 16.00 -1.02
C GLY A 420 3.87 15.31 -0.20
N VAL A 421 2.96 16.09 0.38
CA VAL A 421 1.74 15.56 1.00
C VAL A 421 0.90 14.88 -0.09
N GLY A 422 0.14 13.85 0.28
CA GLY A 422 -0.65 13.09 -0.70
C GLY A 422 0.15 12.32 -1.77
N GLY A 423 1.48 12.42 -1.80
CA GLY A 423 2.35 11.81 -2.82
C GLY A 423 2.42 12.57 -4.15
N HIS A 424 1.91 13.80 -4.20
CA HIS A 424 1.88 14.66 -5.38
C HIS A 424 2.22 16.10 -4.97
N THR A 425 2.75 16.88 -5.92
CA THR A 425 2.93 18.32 -5.76
C THR A 425 2.83 19.01 -7.12
N TYR A 426 2.27 20.22 -7.15
CA TYR A 426 2.36 21.08 -8.33
C TYR A 426 3.61 21.97 -8.26
N TYR A 427 4.22 22.27 -9.41
CA TYR A 427 5.29 23.25 -9.46
C TYR A 427 5.32 24.11 -10.73
N THR A 428 6.00 25.24 -10.61
CA THR A 428 6.33 26.16 -11.71
C THR A 428 7.74 26.71 -11.51
N PHE A 429 8.15 27.70 -12.29
CA PHE A 429 9.42 28.40 -12.16
C PHE A 429 9.24 29.83 -11.67
N GLY A 430 10.02 30.23 -10.66
CA GLY A 430 9.97 31.56 -10.08
C GLY A 430 10.45 32.66 -11.05
N THR A 431 9.89 33.86 -10.93
CA THR A 431 10.28 35.06 -11.68
C THR A 431 10.43 36.30 -10.79
N ASP A 432 11.23 37.25 -11.23
CA ASP A 432 11.40 38.60 -10.67
C ASP A 432 10.52 39.65 -11.38
N ASN A 433 9.87 39.28 -12.48
CA ASN A 433 9.09 40.17 -13.33
C ASN A 433 7.58 39.92 -13.18
N PRO A 434 6.79 40.85 -12.61
CA PRO A 434 5.34 40.72 -12.50
C PRO A 434 4.61 40.48 -13.83
N ALA A 435 5.17 40.93 -14.97
CA ALA A 435 4.57 40.70 -16.29
C ALA A 435 4.79 39.28 -16.84
N GLN A 436 5.63 38.47 -16.18
CA GLN A 436 5.84 37.04 -16.48
C GLN A 436 5.13 36.13 -15.48
N SER A 437 4.61 36.69 -14.38
CA SER A 437 3.87 35.96 -13.36
C SER A 437 2.53 35.48 -13.94
N THR A 438 2.39 34.17 -14.12
CA THR A 438 1.18 33.55 -14.69
C THR A 438 0.59 32.46 -13.80
N ASN A 439 1.41 31.89 -12.91
CA ASN A 439 1.03 30.82 -12.01
C ASN A 439 0.74 31.36 -10.61
N SER A 440 -0.49 31.20 -10.16
CA SER A 440 -0.89 31.40 -8.77
C SER A 440 -1.78 30.28 -8.27
N ALA A 441 -1.78 30.06 -6.96
CA ALA A 441 -2.70 29.14 -6.32
C ALA A 441 -3.21 29.67 -4.98
N THR A 442 -4.31 29.09 -4.51
CA THR A 442 -5.00 29.49 -3.28
C THR A 442 -5.58 28.28 -2.56
N TRP A 443 -5.26 28.14 -1.29
CA TRP A 443 -5.87 27.19 -0.35
C TRP A 443 -6.90 27.96 0.52
N ARG A 444 -8.15 27.50 0.57
CA ARG A 444 -9.29 28.19 1.22
C ARG A 444 -9.98 27.30 2.27
N PRO A 445 -9.59 27.38 3.56
CA PRO A 445 -10.17 26.55 4.62
C PRO A 445 -11.63 26.90 4.89
N ASN A 446 -12.44 25.90 5.25
CA ASN A 446 -13.74 26.10 5.85
C ASN A 446 -13.62 26.19 7.37
N ILE A 447 -13.30 27.38 7.88
CA ILE A 447 -12.99 27.60 9.30
C ILE A 447 -14.24 27.35 10.17
N PRO A 448 -14.19 26.45 11.17
CA PRO A 448 -15.40 26.06 11.92
C PRO A 448 -15.93 27.16 12.84
N GLU A 449 -15.06 28.01 13.40
CA GLU A 449 -15.43 29.12 14.27
C GLU A 449 -14.39 30.25 14.21
N ARG A 450 -14.79 31.49 14.56
CA ARG A 450 -13.86 32.61 14.61
C ARG A 450 -12.87 32.42 15.77
N ALA A 451 -11.64 32.05 15.45
CA ALA A 451 -10.56 31.84 16.41
C ALA A 451 -9.20 32.24 15.81
N ARG A 452 -8.14 32.12 16.62
CA ARG A 452 -6.77 32.26 16.15
C ARG A 452 -6.25 30.91 15.68
N TYR A 453 -5.61 30.87 14.52
CA TYR A 453 -5.03 29.67 13.94
C TYR A 453 -3.58 29.94 13.55
N ARG A 454 -2.69 29.01 13.87
CA ARG A 454 -1.32 28.94 13.35
C ARG A 454 -1.34 28.23 12.01
N VAL A 455 -0.69 28.85 11.02
CA VAL A 455 -0.74 28.42 9.62
C VAL A 455 0.61 27.83 9.24
N PHE A 456 0.59 26.63 8.68
CA PHE A 456 1.75 25.91 8.20
C PHE A 456 1.63 25.66 6.70
N VAL A 457 2.75 25.73 5.98
CA VAL A 457 2.84 25.38 4.56
C VAL A 457 3.81 24.21 4.41
N HIS A 458 3.50 23.24 3.57
CA HIS A 458 4.39 22.11 3.36
C HIS A 458 5.43 22.42 2.26
N VAL A 459 6.68 22.04 2.51
CA VAL A 459 7.78 22.13 1.54
C VAL A 459 8.23 20.71 1.20
N PRO A 460 7.93 20.22 -0.02
CA PRO A 460 8.21 18.84 -0.40
C PRO A 460 9.71 18.62 -0.65
N THR A 461 10.17 17.39 -0.41
CA THR A 461 11.57 16.97 -0.61
C THR A 461 11.65 15.73 -1.49
N GLY A 462 12.83 15.46 -2.08
CA GLY A 462 13.06 14.24 -2.87
C GLY A 462 12.43 14.23 -4.27
N CYS A 463 11.77 15.32 -4.69
CA CYS A 463 10.97 15.43 -5.92
C CYS A 463 11.70 15.20 -7.25
N GLY A 464 13.03 15.12 -7.27
CA GLY A 464 13.81 14.92 -8.50
C GLY A 464 13.79 16.10 -9.49
N VAL A 465 13.28 17.28 -9.10
CA VAL A 465 13.12 18.44 -10.00
C VAL A 465 13.93 19.66 -9.54
N GLY A 466 14.79 20.15 -10.44
CA GLY A 466 15.43 21.47 -10.39
C GLY A 466 16.18 21.84 -9.10
N GLN A 467 16.18 23.13 -8.79
CA GLN A 467 16.64 23.70 -7.53
C GLN A 467 15.52 24.60 -6.99
N PRO A 468 15.02 24.39 -5.76
CA PRO A 468 13.90 25.18 -5.26
C PRO A 468 14.26 26.66 -5.07
N THR A 469 13.24 27.52 -5.03
CA THR A 469 13.40 28.94 -4.76
C THR A 469 13.85 29.21 -3.33
N ALA A 470 14.65 30.26 -3.16
CA ALA A 470 15.02 30.78 -1.86
C ALA A 470 13.96 31.71 -1.24
N ASN A 471 12.90 32.07 -1.98
CA ASN A 471 11.98 33.14 -1.59
C ASN A 471 10.54 32.92 -2.13
N ALA A 472 9.88 31.85 -1.68
CA ALA A 472 8.44 31.64 -1.90
C ALA A 472 7.65 32.60 -1.01
N VAL A 473 6.92 33.57 -1.59
CA VAL A 473 6.17 34.58 -0.82
C VAL A 473 4.69 34.22 -0.73
N TYR A 474 4.33 33.58 0.37
CA TYR A 474 2.95 33.26 0.71
C TYR A 474 2.21 34.51 1.22
N ARG A 475 0.95 34.67 0.84
CA ARG A 475 0.04 35.71 1.32
C ARG A 475 -1.07 35.07 2.14
N VAL A 476 -1.23 35.48 3.39
CA VAL A 476 -2.28 35.00 4.29
C VAL A 476 -3.38 36.04 4.33
N HIS A 477 -4.58 35.66 3.91
CA HIS A 477 -5.79 36.46 4.01
C HIS A 477 -6.53 36.06 5.28
N SER A 478 -6.62 36.98 6.24
CA SER A 478 -7.12 36.72 7.59
C SER A 478 -8.05 37.83 8.07
N ALA A 479 -8.75 37.60 9.17
CA ALA A 479 -9.58 38.62 9.82
C ALA A 479 -8.75 39.73 10.49
N ASP A 480 -7.44 39.54 10.66
CA ASP A 480 -6.49 40.58 11.06
C ASP A 480 -6.01 41.43 9.86
N GLY A 481 -6.38 41.05 8.64
CA GLY A 481 -5.92 41.62 7.38
C GLY A 481 -4.95 40.71 6.61
N ASP A 482 -4.40 41.23 5.51
CA ASP A 482 -3.47 40.52 4.64
C ASP A 482 -2.03 40.60 5.18
N ALA A 483 -1.34 39.45 5.22
CA ALA A 483 0.06 39.36 5.63
C ALA A 483 0.90 38.60 4.59
N GLN A 484 2.18 38.97 4.43
CA GLN A 484 3.11 38.25 3.55
C GLN A 484 4.22 37.55 4.35
N ARG A 485 4.62 36.36 3.89
CA ARG A 485 5.62 35.50 4.53
C ARG A 485 6.50 34.84 3.48
N ALA A 486 7.80 35.11 3.55
CA ALA A 486 8.79 34.47 2.70
C ALA A 486 9.26 33.15 3.33
N VAL A 487 9.29 32.08 2.54
CA VAL A 487 9.84 30.77 2.89
C VAL A 487 10.92 30.39 1.90
N ASN A 488 12.07 29.94 2.40
CA ASN A 488 13.14 29.39 1.57
C ASN A 488 12.86 27.89 1.33
N GLN A 489 12.20 27.57 0.23
CA GLN A 489 11.92 26.17 -0.16
C GLN A 489 13.20 25.38 -0.50
N GLY A 490 14.34 26.04 -0.70
CA GLY A 490 15.64 25.40 -0.92
C GLY A 490 16.37 24.94 0.35
N SER A 491 15.96 25.44 1.53
CA SER A 491 16.55 25.05 2.82
C SER A 491 15.53 24.54 3.86
N ALA A 492 14.24 24.73 3.61
CA ALA A 492 13.16 24.19 4.44
C ALA A 492 12.68 22.83 3.91
N SER A 493 12.02 22.05 4.76
CA SER A 493 11.47 20.73 4.44
C SER A 493 10.33 20.40 5.40
N GLY A 494 9.27 19.77 4.92
CA GLY A 494 8.13 19.43 5.76
C GLY A 494 7.25 20.65 6.08
N TRP A 495 6.54 20.62 7.21
CA TRP A 495 5.65 21.69 7.66
C TRP A 495 6.42 22.91 8.19
N VAL A 496 6.26 24.05 7.51
CA VAL A 496 6.87 25.34 7.86
C VAL A 496 5.82 26.28 8.44
N ASP A 497 6.00 26.72 9.68
CA ASP A 497 5.16 27.74 10.33
C ASP A 497 5.34 29.11 9.66
N ILE A 498 4.24 29.69 9.16
CA ILE A 498 4.21 31.04 8.58
C ILE A 498 3.49 32.06 9.50
N GLY A 499 3.08 31.65 10.70
CA GLY A 499 2.58 32.51 11.77
C GLY A 499 1.13 32.25 12.18
N ALA A 500 0.67 32.99 13.19
CA ALA A 500 -0.66 32.83 13.78
C ALA A 500 -1.56 34.06 13.63
N TYR A 501 -2.75 33.84 13.07
CA TYR A 501 -3.69 34.87 12.59
C TYR A 501 -5.12 34.55 13.05
N THR A 502 -5.95 35.57 13.25
CA THR A 502 -7.39 35.40 13.47
C THR A 502 -8.07 35.09 12.14
N PHE A 503 -8.87 34.04 12.09
CA PHE A 503 -9.75 33.74 10.95
C PHE A 503 -11.21 33.86 11.37
N ASP A 504 -12.06 34.32 10.46
CA ASP A 504 -13.52 34.27 10.62
C ASP A 504 -14.05 32.88 10.23
N ALA A 505 -15.19 32.49 10.80
CA ALA A 505 -15.85 31.24 10.44
C ALA A 505 -16.29 31.23 8.95
N GLY A 506 -16.21 30.07 8.32
CA GLY A 506 -16.45 29.87 6.89
C GLY A 506 -15.20 30.05 6.02
N THR A 507 -15.40 30.34 4.73
CA THR A 507 -14.37 30.28 3.67
C THR A 507 -13.79 31.63 3.26
N SER A 508 -13.86 32.62 4.15
CA SER A 508 -13.31 33.97 3.89
C SER A 508 -11.79 34.03 4.03
N GLY A 509 -11.20 33.14 4.84
CA GLY A 509 -9.76 32.97 4.97
C GLY A 509 -9.12 32.30 3.76
N ALA A 510 -7.85 32.59 3.52
CA ALA A 510 -7.07 31.90 2.50
C ALA A 510 -5.55 32.00 2.73
N VAL A 511 -4.79 31.12 2.10
CA VAL A 511 -3.38 31.33 1.77
C VAL A 511 -3.24 31.35 0.25
N GLU A 512 -2.56 32.35 -0.29
CA GLU A 512 -2.22 32.47 -1.71
C GLU A 512 -0.70 32.38 -1.92
N LEU A 513 -0.29 31.77 -3.04
CA LEU A 513 1.09 31.74 -3.50
C LEU A 513 1.15 32.10 -4.99
N TYR A 514 2.19 32.84 -5.38
CA TYR A 514 2.42 33.30 -6.74
C TYR A 514 3.86 32.95 -7.16
N ASP A 515 4.07 32.72 -8.45
CA ASP A 515 5.38 32.50 -9.07
C ASP A 515 6.33 33.72 -9.05
N ILE A 516 5.90 34.87 -8.53
CA ILE A 516 6.77 36.02 -8.29
C ILE A 516 7.63 35.85 -7.01
N THR A 517 8.79 35.22 -7.17
CA THR A 517 9.75 34.98 -6.07
C THR A 517 10.81 36.07 -5.95
N GLY A 518 10.95 36.95 -6.95
CA GLY A 518 12.05 37.92 -6.99
C GLY A 518 13.40 37.33 -7.44
N GLU A 519 13.44 36.04 -7.78
CA GLU A 519 14.57 35.42 -8.48
C GLU A 519 14.28 35.42 -9.99
N PRO A 520 15.25 35.78 -10.87
CA PRO A 520 14.99 35.89 -12.30
C PRO A 520 14.64 34.54 -12.92
N LEU A 521 13.68 34.53 -13.85
CA LEU A 521 13.20 33.31 -14.52
C LEU A 521 14.33 32.49 -15.18
N SER A 522 15.39 33.17 -15.65
CA SER A 522 16.59 32.53 -16.22
C SER A 522 17.39 31.68 -15.22
N ALA A 523 17.17 31.82 -13.91
CA ALA A 523 17.77 30.98 -12.88
C ALA A 523 17.09 29.59 -12.77
N GLY A 524 15.92 29.38 -13.37
CA GLY A 524 15.23 28.08 -13.39
C GLY A 524 14.84 27.56 -12.00
N ARG A 525 14.57 28.47 -11.06
CA ARG A 525 14.21 28.15 -9.67
C ARG A 525 12.82 27.54 -9.61
N VAL A 526 12.70 26.35 -9.04
CA VAL A 526 11.42 25.65 -8.86
C VAL A 526 10.66 26.27 -7.70
N LEU A 527 9.37 26.54 -7.89
CA LEU A 527 8.45 26.90 -6.82
C LEU A 527 7.39 25.81 -6.68
N PHE A 528 7.34 25.17 -5.52
CA PHE A 528 6.38 24.11 -5.17
C PHE A 528 5.10 24.66 -4.56
N PHE A 529 4.00 23.95 -4.83
CA PHE A 529 2.64 24.18 -4.38
C PHE A 529 2.10 22.82 -3.92
N ASP A 530 2.01 22.66 -2.60
CA ASP A 530 1.78 21.41 -1.90
C ASP A 530 0.60 21.60 -0.92
N ALA A 531 0.64 21.05 0.31
CA ALA A 531 -0.40 21.29 1.30
C ALA A 531 -0.24 22.56 2.18
N VAL A 532 -1.34 23.05 2.75
CA VAL A 532 -1.40 24.12 3.77
C VAL A 532 -2.32 23.70 4.92
N LYS A 533 -1.88 23.92 6.17
CA LYS A 533 -2.60 23.51 7.40
C LYS A 533 -2.86 24.67 8.36
N TRP A 534 -4.05 24.68 8.97
CA TRP A 534 -4.46 25.61 10.03
C TRP A 534 -4.70 24.86 11.35
N VAL A 535 -3.84 25.09 12.34
CA VAL A 535 -3.98 24.54 13.70
C VAL A 535 -4.56 25.61 14.61
N ARG A 536 -5.70 25.35 15.26
CA ARG A 536 -6.33 26.30 16.20
C ARG A 536 -5.39 26.55 17.39
N GLU A 537 -5.08 27.82 17.66
CA GLU A 537 -4.32 28.20 18.86
C GLU A 537 -5.26 28.24 20.07
N ASP A 538 -5.35 27.13 20.79
CA ASP A 538 -6.16 27.02 22.00
C ASP A 538 -5.52 27.75 23.19
N SER A 539 -6.00 28.95 23.52
CA SER A 539 -5.49 29.71 24.67
C SER A 539 -5.76 29.03 26.03
N GLU A 540 -6.63 28.02 26.07
CA GLU A 540 -6.84 27.17 27.24
C GLU A 540 -5.78 26.06 27.33
N ALA A 541 -5.34 25.47 26.21
CA ALA A 541 -4.45 24.31 26.17
C ALA A 541 -3.39 24.48 25.06
N SER A 542 -2.22 25.04 25.41
CA SER A 542 -1.16 25.38 24.45
C SER A 542 0.21 25.01 25.01
N VAL A 543 1.13 24.57 24.14
CA VAL A 543 2.50 24.22 24.52
C VAL A 543 3.49 24.83 23.54
N ALA A 544 4.64 25.29 24.04
CA ALA A 544 5.75 25.78 23.24
C ALA A 544 6.97 24.85 23.42
N LEU A 545 7.69 24.59 22.31
CA LEU A 545 9.01 23.96 22.36
C LEU A 545 10.04 25.03 22.72
N VAL A 546 10.63 24.92 23.91
CA VAL A 546 11.58 25.89 24.48
C VAL A 546 13.01 25.58 24.07
N ASP A 547 13.39 24.30 24.08
CA ASP A 547 14.75 23.85 23.84
C ASP A 547 14.80 22.42 23.29
N VAL A 548 15.84 22.12 22.51
CA VAL A 548 16.14 20.79 21.97
C VAL A 548 17.62 20.50 22.18
N GLN A 549 17.90 19.59 23.11
CA GLN A 549 19.27 19.19 23.44
C GLN A 549 19.57 17.80 22.89
N TYR A 550 20.65 17.71 22.12
CA TYR A 550 21.25 16.46 21.69
C TYR A 550 22.43 16.15 22.60
N ASP A 551 22.49 14.96 23.19
CA ASP A 551 23.62 14.56 24.04
C ASP A 551 24.94 14.41 23.26
N LYS A 552 24.84 14.14 21.96
CA LYS A 552 25.94 14.13 20.98
C LYS A 552 25.49 14.77 19.66
N LEU A 553 26.42 15.38 18.92
CA LEU A 553 26.18 15.87 17.55
C LEU A 553 26.68 14.92 16.45
N THR A 554 27.29 13.80 16.85
CA THR A 554 27.80 12.74 15.97
C THR A 554 27.64 11.38 16.63
N LEU A 555 27.32 10.35 15.84
CA LEU A 555 27.03 8.99 16.30
C LEU A 555 27.77 7.97 15.43
N ALA A 556 28.15 6.84 16.03
CA ALA A 556 28.53 5.66 15.26
C ALA A 556 27.27 4.90 14.78
N ALA A 557 27.40 4.12 13.70
CA ALA A 557 26.30 3.28 13.22
C ALA A 557 25.86 2.29 14.30
N GLY A 558 24.57 2.31 14.65
CA GLY A 558 23.98 1.49 15.70
C GLY A 558 24.02 2.09 17.12
N GLU A 559 24.60 3.27 17.35
CA GLU A 559 24.42 3.99 18.62
C GLU A 559 23.05 4.68 18.69
N LEU A 560 22.46 4.72 19.87
CA LEU A 560 21.27 5.52 20.18
C LEU A 560 21.67 6.96 20.52
N LEU A 561 20.88 7.93 20.04
CA LEU A 561 20.99 9.34 20.41
C LEU A 561 19.98 9.69 21.49
N LYS A 562 20.38 10.38 22.56
CA LYS A 562 19.42 10.96 23.48
C LYS A 562 19.10 12.39 23.05
N VAL A 563 17.89 12.58 22.53
CA VAL A 563 17.30 13.91 22.31
C VAL A 563 16.40 14.24 23.50
N SER A 564 16.62 15.41 24.10
CA SER A 564 15.81 15.92 25.21
C SER A 564 15.11 17.20 24.75
N PHE A 565 13.79 17.20 24.80
CA PHE A 565 12.95 18.34 24.41
C PHE A 565 12.42 19.01 25.68
N THR A 566 12.54 20.33 25.78
CA THR A 566 11.89 21.11 26.85
C THR A 566 10.60 21.72 26.33
N LEU A 567 9.47 21.38 26.94
CA LEU A 567 8.16 21.92 26.61
C LEU A 567 7.67 22.85 27.73
N GLU A 568 7.14 24.02 27.37
CA GLU A 568 6.48 24.95 28.29
C GLU A 568 4.98 24.99 28.00
N ASN A 569 4.16 24.78 29.03
CA ASN A 569 2.71 24.98 28.93
C ASN A 569 2.43 26.49 28.89
N THR A 570 2.10 26.99 27.69
CA THR A 570 1.73 28.40 27.44
C THR A 570 0.21 28.63 27.49
N GLY A 571 -0.57 27.58 27.77
CA GLY A 571 -2.01 27.63 28.02
C GLY A 571 -2.39 27.96 29.46
N ARG A 572 -3.70 27.94 29.74
CA ARG A 572 -4.26 28.24 31.07
C ARG A 572 -4.69 27.02 31.87
N SER A 573 -4.89 25.89 31.20
CA SER A 573 -5.24 24.60 31.79
C SER A 573 -4.00 23.71 31.93
N THR A 574 -4.03 22.79 32.90
CA THR A 574 -2.99 21.76 33.04
C THR A 574 -3.08 20.81 31.86
N LEU A 575 -2.01 20.70 31.08
CA LEU A 575 -1.93 19.74 29.98
C LEU A 575 -1.65 18.33 30.53
N TYR A 576 -2.46 17.39 30.06
CA TYR A 576 -2.26 15.94 30.21
C TYR A 576 -2.21 15.34 28.81
N GLY A 577 -1.07 14.78 28.42
CA GLY A 577 -0.87 14.21 27.10
C GLY A 577 -0.27 12.80 27.16
N GLN A 578 -0.49 12.05 26.09
CA GLN A 578 0.41 10.95 25.73
C GLN A 578 1.62 11.53 24.97
N GLU A 579 2.63 10.69 24.73
CA GLU A 579 3.93 11.10 24.19
C GLU A 579 3.82 11.83 22.83
N PRO A 580 4.72 12.80 22.53
CA PRO A 580 4.78 13.40 21.21
C PRO A 580 5.02 12.33 20.14
N GLN A 581 4.15 12.26 19.13
CA GLN A 581 4.42 11.47 17.93
C GLN A 581 5.60 12.12 17.18
N VAL A 582 6.70 11.37 17.01
CA VAL A 582 7.88 11.87 16.29
C VAL A 582 7.88 11.28 14.88
N GLU A 583 7.26 12.02 13.95
CA GLU A 583 7.34 11.71 12.52
C GLU A 583 8.71 12.16 11.97
N PHE A 584 9.56 11.18 11.65
CA PHE A 584 10.74 11.40 10.81
C PHE A 584 10.51 10.78 9.43
N GLY A 585 10.81 11.54 8.37
CA GLY A 585 11.08 10.95 7.06
C GLY A 585 12.23 9.93 7.15
N PRO A 586 12.21 8.86 6.34
CA PRO A 586 12.96 7.64 6.63
C PRO A 586 14.48 7.87 6.71
N PRO A 587 15.12 7.68 7.89
CA PRO A 587 16.57 7.65 7.97
C PRO A 587 17.08 6.26 7.56
N GLU A 588 18.03 6.19 6.64
CA GLU A 588 18.45 4.94 6.00
C GLU A 588 18.99 3.84 6.95
N ASN A 589 19.36 4.16 8.20
CA ASN A 589 20.06 3.24 9.11
C ASN A 589 19.76 3.46 10.62
N GLY A 590 18.52 3.80 11.02
CA GLY A 590 18.20 4.09 12.44
C GLY A 590 16.92 3.42 12.95
N TYR A 591 16.95 2.96 14.22
CA TYR A 591 15.77 2.58 15.01
C TYR A 591 15.63 3.52 16.20
N VAL A 592 14.41 3.92 16.53
CA VAL A 592 14.10 4.70 17.74
C VAL A 592 13.40 3.79 18.73
N THR A 593 13.95 3.66 19.94
CA THR A 593 13.31 3.01 21.08
C THR A 593 13.02 4.05 22.16
N ALA A 594 11.75 4.45 22.31
CA ALA A 594 11.32 5.30 23.42
C ALA A 594 11.30 4.49 24.73
N GLN A 595 11.77 5.10 25.83
CA GLN A 595 11.46 4.64 27.18
C GLN A 595 10.28 5.48 27.69
N THR A 596 9.21 4.80 28.11
CA THR A 596 7.86 5.36 28.14
C THR A 596 7.53 6.13 29.42
N GLU A 597 7.33 7.44 29.35
CA GLU A 597 6.96 8.29 30.49
C GLU A 597 6.03 9.46 30.09
N GLY A 598 4.89 9.57 30.75
CA GLY A 598 3.92 10.67 30.51
C GLY A 598 4.27 11.96 31.26
N PHE A 599 3.83 13.10 30.72
CA PHE A 599 4.11 14.43 31.30
C PHE A 599 2.88 15.07 31.96
N ALA A 600 3.13 16.01 32.89
CA ALA A 600 2.11 16.88 33.47
C ALA A 600 2.71 18.29 33.69
N GLY A 601 2.17 19.30 33.01
CA GLY A 601 2.69 20.68 33.04
C GLY A 601 1.68 21.68 33.62
N THR A 602 2.04 22.36 34.72
CA THR A 602 1.20 23.41 35.32
C THR A 602 1.52 24.81 34.75
N PRO A 603 0.61 25.79 34.84
CA PRO A 603 0.78 27.13 34.23
C PRO A 603 1.85 28.06 34.85
N SER A 604 2.88 27.54 35.54
CA SER A 604 3.80 28.38 36.31
C SER A 604 5.25 27.87 36.50
N GLY A 605 5.74 26.98 35.63
CA GLY A 605 7.18 26.71 35.56
C GLY A 605 7.61 25.57 34.62
N PRO A 606 8.88 25.54 34.19
CA PRO A 606 9.43 24.43 33.41
C PRO A 606 9.52 23.16 34.28
N ALA A 607 8.95 22.07 33.80
CA ALA A 607 8.94 20.79 34.49
C ALA A 607 9.99 19.83 33.89
N PRO A 608 10.92 19.26 34.67
CA PRO A 608 11.73 18.14 34.20
C PRO A 608 10.86 16.88 34.11
N CYS A 609 11.06 16.06 33.06
CA CYS A 609 10.55 14.70 33.05
C CYS A 609 11.11 13.95 34.26
N SER A 610 10.24 13.31 35.04
CA SER A 610 10.62 12.59 36.26
C SER A 610 10.04 11.17 36.20
N PRO A 611 10.89 10.13 36.38
CA PRO A 611 10.46 8.76 36.27
C PRO A 611 9.50 8.37 37.40
N LYS A 612 8.61 7.42 37.10
CA LYS A 612 7.88 6.66 38.12
C LYS A 612 8.53 5.31 38.32
N ASP A 613 9.18 5.13 39.47
CA ASP A 613 9.42 3.81 40.04
C ASP A 613 8.07 3.11 40.29
N THR A 614 7.84 1.96 39.64
CA THR A 614 7.51 0.64 40.23
C THR A 614 7.23 -0.38 39.12
#